data_AF-A0A959TWS6-F1
#
_entry.id   AF-A0A959TWS6-F1
#
_cell.length_a   1.000
_cell.length_b   1.000
_cell.length_c   1.000
_cell.angle_alpha   90.00
_cell.angle_beta   90.00
_cell.angle_gamma   90.00
#
_symmetry.space_group_name_H-M   'P 1'
#
loop_
_entity.id
_entity.type
_entity.pdbx_description
1 polymer ?
#
loop_
_entity_poly.entity_id
_entity_poly.type
_entity_poly.pdbx_seq_one_letter_code
_entity_poly.pdbx_strand_id
1 'polypeptide(L)'
;APIKEWLARNKGVQVIFLTRENLLEVYTSLVIANRTGVFGIKDPTERQQMRLEIDPAEAVAEFQKRIRFQSAAREALKEHQVLDITYEKLVSDLPGQLDRIQQFLGVQPIPLNVTTVKQEVRSLSDIITNYDALCQAWEGTEWAAYLSGPEPIS
;
A
#
# COMPACT_ATOMS: atom_id res chain seq x y z
N ALA A 1 13.33 -18.07 -1.27
CA ALA A 1 13.37 -17.01 -2.31
C ALA A 1 14.67 -16.25 -2.14
N PRO A 2 15.42 -15.99 -3.22
CA PRO A 2 16.82 -15.57 -3.16
C PRO A 2 17.05 -14.30 -2.32
N ILE A 3 16.09 -13.36 -2.32
CA ILE A 3 16.22 -12.13 -1.54
C ILE A 3 16.08 -12.33 -0.03
N LYS A 4 15.26 -13.28 0.44
CA LYS A 4 15.08 -13.55 1.88
C LYS A 4 16.36 -14.17 2.47
N GLU A 5 16.95 -15.12 1.74
CA GLU A 5 18.22 -15.74 2.12
C GLU A 5 19.37 -14.74 2.09
N TRP A 6 19.39 -13.84 1.10
CA TRP A 6 20.37 -12.78 1.01
C TRP A 6 20.25 -11.80 2.18
N LEU A 7 19.04 -11.32 2.51
CA LEU A 7 18.80 -10.44 3.67
C LEU A 7 19.21 -11.11 4.99
N ALA A 8 18.96 -12.41 5.13
CA ALA A 8 19.37 -13.18 6.30
C ALA A 8 20.90 -13.25 6.47
N ARG A 9 21.69 -13.11 5.39
CA ARG A 9 23.16 -13.09 5.44
C ARG A 9 23.74 -11.67 5.53
N ASN A 10 22.94 -10.64 5.22
CA ASN A 10 23.39 -9.26 5.12
C ASN A 10 22.63 -8.36 6.10
N LYS A 11 22.98 -8.45 7.39
CA LYS A 11 22.32 -7.71 8.49
C LYS A 11 22.66 -6.22 8.55
N GLY A 12 23.77 -5.81 7.95
CA GLY A 12 24.19 -4.41 7.87
C GLY A 12 23.41 -3.56 6.87
N VAL A 13 22.49 -4.14 6.12
CA VAL A 13 21.65 -3.42 5.16
C VAL A 13 20.54 -2.69 5.91
N GLN A 14 20.41 -1.39 5.63
CA GLN A 14 19.30 -0.59 6.09
C GLN A 14 18.07 -0.86 5.22
N VAL A 15 16.92 -1.05 5.85
CA VAL A 15 15.69 -1.44 5.16
C VAL A 15 14.61 -0.39 5.38
N ILE A 16 14.02 0.11 4.29
CA ILE A 16 12.81 0.94 4.36
C ILE A 16 11.62 -0.01 4.19
N PHE A 17 10.78 -0.10 5.21
CA PHE A 17 9.60 -0.96 5.20
C PHE A 17 8.35 -0.12 4.98
N LEU A 18 7.94 -0.05 3.71
CA LEU A 18 6.74 0.67 3.28
C LEU A 18 5.50 -0.21 3.41
N THR A 19 4.51 0.27 4.15
CA THR A 19 3.21 -0.39 4.34
C THR A 19 2.07 0.54 3.90
N ARG A 20 0.90 -0.02 3.64
CA ARG A 20 -0.34 0.74 3.42
C ARG A 20 -1.39 0.12 4.32
N GLU A 21 -2.05 0.95 5.11
CA GLU A 21 -2.86 0.49 6.24
C GLU A 21 -4.21 -0.06 5.76
N ASN A 22 -4.82 0.57 4.75
CA ASN A 22 -6.10 0.11 4.23
C ASN A 22 -5.93 -1.09 3.26
N LEU A 23 -6.28 -2.30 3.73
CA LEU A 23 -6.14 -3.53 2.95
C LEU A 23 -7.09 -3.62 1.76
N LEU A 24 -8.31 -3.05 1.87
CA LEU A 24 -9.26 -3.02 0.76
C LEU A 24 -8.76 -2.11 -0.37
N GLU A 25 -8.17 -0.96 -0.03
CA GLU A 25 -7.54 -0.10 -1.02
C GLU A 25 -6.33 -0.77 -1.69
N VAL A 26 -5.51 -1.49 -0.92
CA VAL A 26 -4.38 -2.25 -1.46
C VAL A 26 -4.85 -3.33 -2.43
N TYR A 27 -5.91 -4.06 -2.07
CA TYR A 27 -6.47 -5.11 -2.91
C TYR A 27 -7.12 -4.54 -4.18
N THR A 28 -7.93 -3.49 -4.04
CA THR A 28 -8.55 -2.77 -5.17
C THR A 28 -7.48 -2.28 -6.15
N SER A 29 -6.42 -1.64 -5.64
CA SER A 29 -5.29 -1.19 -6.46
C SER A 29 -4.57 -2.35 -7.17
N LEU A 30 -4.40 -3.49 -6.51
CA LEU A 30 -3.78 -4.68 -7.11
C LEU A 30 -4.66 -5.24 -8.24
N VAL A 31 -5.97 -5.35 -8.03
CA VAL A 31 -6.90 -5.86 -9.04
C VAL A 31 -6.89 -4.96 -10.28
N ILE A 32 -6.92 -3.63 -10.09
CA ILE A 32 -6.81 -2.67 -11.20
C ILE A 32 -5.46 -2.83 -11.92
N ALA A 33 -4.35 -2.85 -11.18
CA ALA A 33 -3.02 -2.96 -11.80
C ALA A 33 -2.88 -4.26 -12.61
N ASN A 34 -3.37 -5.38 -12.08
CA ASN A 34 -3.33 -6.67 -12.78
C ASN A 34 -4.21 -6.68 -14.05
N ARG A 35 -5.37 -6.03 -14.01
CA ARG A 35 -6.27 -5.94 -15.18
C ARG A 35 -5.76 -4.99 -16.25
N THR A 36 -5.12 -3.90 -15.84
CA THR A 36 -4.67 -2.83 -16.75
C THR A 36 -3.22 -3.00 -17.22
N GLY A 37 -2.42 -3.81 -16.52
CA GLY A 37 -0.98 -3.92 -16.73
C GLY A 37 -0.20 -2.69 -16.24
N VAL A 38 -0.87 -1.73 -15.58
CA VAL A 38 -0.30 -0.46 -15.17
C VAL A 38 -0.20 -0.43 -13.64
N PHE A 39 1.01 -0.28 -13.11
CA PHE A 39 1.26 -0.24 -11.66
C PHE A 39 1.47 1.18 -11.12
N GLY A 40 1.47 2.17 -11.99
CA GLY A 40 1.63 3.60 -11.69
C GLY A 40 1.61 4.41 -12.98
N ILE A 41 1.21 5.67 -12.89
CA ILE A 41 1.09 6.58 -14.03
C ILE A 41 1.95 7.83 -13.80
N LYS A 42 2.39 8.47 -14.88
CA LYS A 42 3.12 9.75 -14.81
C LYS A 42 2.20 10.92 -15.15
N ASP A 43 1.25 10.69 -16.04
CA ASP A 43 0.24 11.68 -16.42
C ASP A 43 -1.14 11.29 -15.83
N PRO A 44 -1.80 12.17 -15.06
CA PRO A 44 -3.17 11.96 -14.57
C PRO A 44 -4.22 11.64 -15.66
N THR A 45 -3.96 12.01 -16.92
CA THR A 45 -4.84 11.68 -18.05
C THR A 45 -4.82 10.19 -18.41
N GLU A 46 -3.79 9.45 -17.99
CA GLU A 46 -3.68 8.00 -18.16
C GLU A 46 -4.56 7.21 -17.17
N ARG A 47 -5.26 7.90 -16.25
CA ARG A 47 -6.14 7.26 -15.28
C ARG A 47 -7.28 6.52 -15.97
N GLN A 48 -7.28 5.20 -15.80
CA GLN A 48 -8.38 4.37 -16.26
C GLN A 48 -9.53 4.41 -15.26
N GLN A 49 -10.74 4.73 -15.73
CA GLN A 49 -11.95 4.74 -14.91
C GLN A 49 -12.57 3.35 -14.79
N MET A 50 -11.77 2.36 -14.38
CA MET A 50 -12.27 1.00 -14.20
C MET A 50 -13.17 0.93 -12.96
N ARG A 51 -14.28 0.19 -13.09
CA ARG A 51 -15.06 -0.27 -11.94
C ARG A 51 -14.95 -1.78 -11.85
N LEU A 52 -15.02 -2.31 -10.64
CA LEU A 52 -14.80 -3.73 -10.39
C LEU A 52 -15.73 -4.26 -9.31
N GLU A 53 -16.10 -5.52 -9.47
CA GLU A 53 -16.79 -6.29 -8.44
C GLU A 53 -15.75 -7.04 -7.62
N ILE A 54 -15.93 -7.05 -6.30
CA ILE A 54 -15.05 -7.76 -5.35
C ILE A 54 -15.84 -8.85 -4.66
N ASP A 55 -15.35 -10.09 -4.73
CA ASP A 55 -15.87 -11.15 -3.87
C ASP A 55 -15.39 -10.92 -2.41
N PRO A 56 -16.30 -10.86 -1.42
CA PRO A 56 -15.93 -10.60 -0.03
C PRO A 56 -14.98 -11.64 0.56
N ALA A 57 -15.14 -12.92 0.20
CA ALA A 57 -14.33 -14.01 0.72
C ALA A 57 -12.94 -14.04 0.08
N GLU A 58 -12.83 -13.76 -1.22
CA GLU A 58 -11.54 -13.61 -1.89
C GLU A 58 -10.75 -12.44 -1.34
N ALA A 59 -11.40 -11.29 -1.11
CA ALA A 59 -10.76 -10.13 -0.50
C ALA A 59 -10.22 -10.45 0.90
N VAL A 60 -11.01 -11.10 1.76
CA VAL A 60 -10.56 -11.54 3.09
C VAL A 60 -9.37 -12.50 2.99
N ALA A 61 -9.40 -13.46 2.06
CA ALA A 61 -8.28 -14.38 1.86
C ALA A 61 -6.99 -13.62 1.48
N GLU A 62 -7.09 -12.59 0.63
CA GLU A 62 -5.97 -11.73 0.26
C GLU A 62 -5.48 -10.84 1.42
N PHE A 63 -6.40 -10.31 2.24
CA PHE A 63 -6.05 -9.54 3.44
C PHE A 63 -5.23 -10.38 4.40
N GLN A 64 -5.69 -11.59 4.69
CA GLN A 64 -4.99 -12.52 5.57
C GLN A 64 -3.62 -12.92 5.01
N LYS A 65 -3.50 -13.16 3.70
CA LYS A 65 -2.19 -13.42 3.06
C LYS A 65 -1.24 -12.24 3.27
N ARG A 66 -1.71 -11.01 3.12
CA ARG A 66 -0.92 -9.79 3.31
C ARG A 66 -0.50 -9.59 4.76
N ILE A 67 -1.42 -9.79 5.72
CA ILE A 67 -1.12 -9.71 7.16
C ILE A 67 -0.03 -10.73 7.52
N ARG A 68 -0.17 -11.99 7.07
CA ARG A 68 0.85 -13.03 7.28
C ARG A 68 2.19 -12.66 6.65
N PHE A 69 2.18 -12.13 5.42
CA PHE A 69 3.39 -11.69 4.75
C PHE A 69 4.09 -10.56 5.50
N GLN A 70 3.36 -9.52 5.92
CA GLN A 70 3.91 -8.41 6.68
C GLN A 70 4.49 -8.87 8.02
N SER A 71 3.78 -9.72 8.75
CA SER A 71 4.26 -10.31 10.00
C SER A 71 5.55 -11.12 9.79
N ALA A 72 5.58 -11.99 8.78
CA ALA A 72 6.77 -12.78 8.46
C ALA A 72 7.95 -11.93 7.98
N ALA A 73 7.68 -10.85 7.23
CA ALA A 73 8.70 -9.91 6.79
C ALA A 73 9.29 -9.14 7.97
N ARG A 74 8.46 -8.64 8.90
CA ARG A 74 8.95 -8.00 10.13
C ARG A 74 9.82 -8.93 10.96
N GLU A 75 9.38 -10.16 11.16
CA GLU A 75 10.17 -11.14 11.91
C GLU A 75 11.53 -11.41 11.24
N ALA A 76 11.56 -11.52 9.92
CA ALA A 76 12.80 -11.72 9.17
C ALA A 76 13.76 -10.51 9.24
N LEU A 77 13.23 -9.31 9.47
CA LEU A 77 13.95 -8.05 9.51
C LEU A 77 14.27 -7.56 10.93
N LYS A 78 13.94 -8.32 11.98
CA LYS A 78 14.10 -7.89 13.38
C LYS A 78 15.54 -7.54 13.79
N GLU A 79 16.52 -8.06 13.06
CA GLU A 79 17.96 -7.82 13.29
C GLU A 79 18.54 -6.76 12.34
N HIS A 80 17.72 -6.16 11.48
CA HIS A 80 18.11 -5.10 10.57
C HIS A 80 17.76 -3.74 11.17
N GLN A 81 18.45 -2.69 10.71
CA GLN A 81 17.94 -1.34 10.89
C GLN A 81 16.77 -1.14 9.95
N VAL A 82 15.59 -0.86 10.50
CA VAL A 82 14.36 -0.70 9.72
C VAL A 82 13.75 0.67 9.95
N LEU A 83 13.46 1.37 8.86
CA LEU A 83 12.64 2.57 8.86
C LEU A 83 11.21 2.22 8.43
N ASP A 84 10.27 2.33 9.37
CA ASP A 84 8.86 2.14 9.12
C ASP A 84 8.20 3.40 8.55
N ILE A 85 7.58 3.24 7.38
CA ILE A 85 6.82 4.29 6.69
C ILE A 85 5.49 3.70 6.25
N THR A 86 4.41 4.45 6.48
CA THR A 86 3.10 4.14 5.91
C THR A 86 2.89 5.01 4.68
N TYR A 87 2.20 4.47 3.69
CA TYR A 87 1.87 5.16 2.47
C TYR A 87 1.08 6.44 2.75
N GLU A 88 0.18 6.38 3.72
CA GLU A 88 -0.66 7.47 4.19
C GLU A 88 0.22 8.64 4.70
N LYS A 89 1.24 8.36 5.52
CA LYS A 89 2.21 9.37 5.99
C LYS A 89 3.08 9.90 4.85
N LEU A 90 3.51 9.02 3.94
CA LEU A 90 4.31 9.39 2.79
C LEU A 90 3.56 10.35 1.85
N VAL A 91 2.26 10.16 1.69
CA VAL A 91 1.42 11.04 0.86
C VAL A 91 1.05 12.33 1.60
N SER A 92 0.74 12.26 2.91
CA SER A 92 0.35 13.43 3.69
C SER A 92 1.49 14.42 3.94
N ASP A 93 2.74 13.94 4.01
CA ASP A 93 3.94 14.75 4.24
C ASP A 93 5.11 14.19 3.43
N LEU A 94 5.02 14.33 2.11
CA LEU A 94 6.04 13.83 1.21
C LEU A 94 7.42 14.44 1.47
N PRO A 95 7.58 15.77 1.60
CA PRO A 95 8.90 16.36 1.86
C PRO A 95 9.51 15.87 3.17
N GLY A 96 8.74 15.83 4.27
CA GLY A 96 9.24 15.38 5.57
C GLY A 96 9.58 13.89 5.60
N GLN A 97 8.78 13.04 4.94
CA GLN A 97 9.13 11.62 4.84
C GLN A 97 10.36 11.37 3.96
N LEU A 98 10.55 12.14 2.87
CA LEU A 98 11.75 12.01 2.02
C LEU A 98 13.01 12.50 2.74
N ASP A 99 12.93 13.55 3.55
CA ASP A 99 14.03 13.99 4.42
C ASP A 99 14.39 12.90 5.44
N ARG A 100 13.40 12.33 6.12
CA ARG A 100 13.58 11.22 7.07
C ARG A 100 14.21 9.97 6.42
N ILE A 101 13.82 9.64 5.18
CA ILE A 101 14.42 8.55 4.41
C ILE A 101 15.90 8.84 4.13
N GLN A 102 16.23 10.06 3.68
CA GLN A 102 17.61 10.45 3.37
C GLN A 102 18.50 10.40 4.62
N GLN A 103 18.00 10.93 5.74
CA GLN A 103 18.70 10.86 7.03
C GLN A 103 18.93 9.42 7.48
N PHE A 104 17.92 8.55 7.35
CA PHE A 104 18.06 7.14 7.69
C PHE A 104 19.13 6.44 6.84
N LEU A 105 19.18 6.74 5.54
CA LEU A 105 20.21 6.23 4.63
C LEU A 105 21.60 6.85 4.84
N GLY A 106 21.74 7.83 5.74
CA GLY A 106 23.00 8.51 6.02
C GLY A 106 23.48 9.40 4.87
N VAL A 107 22.58 9.87 4.00
CA VAL A 107 22.91 10.76 2.88
C VAL A 107 22.50 12.20 3.19
N GLN A 108 23.16 13.17 2.54
CA GLN A 108 22.80 14.58 2.67
C GLN A 108 21.40 14.81 2.09
N PRO A 109 20.44 15.36 2.87
CA PRO A 109 19.11 15.63 2.37
C PRO A 109 19.12 16.67 1.26
N ILE A 110 18.53 16.32 0.13
CA ILE A 110 18.21 17.25 -0.96
C ILE A 110 16.70 17.21 -1.24
N PRO A 111 16.12 18.30 -1.77
CA PRO A 111 14.75 18.28 -2.26
C PRO A 111 14.60 17.26 -3.40
N LEU A 112 13.65 16.33 -3.25
CA LEU A 112 13.35 15.31 -4.23
C LEU A 112 11.91 15.52 -4.75
N ASN A 113 11.74 15.38 -6.06
CA ASN A 113 10.43 15.45 -6.71
C ASN A 113 9.97 14.03 -7.10
N VAL A 114 8.72 13.69 -6.77
CA VAL A 114 8.11 12.43 -7.19
C VAL A 114 7.38 12.65 -8.51
N THR A 115 7.72 11.85 -9.52
CA THR A 115 7.17 11.96 -10.89
C THR A 115 6.02 11.00 -11.17
N THR A 116 5.77 10.06 -10.25
CA THR A 116 4.70 9.06 -10.38
C THR A 116 3.52 9.48 -9.53
N VAL A 117 2.32 9.43 -10.11
CA VAL A 117 1.07 9.72 -9.40
C VAL A 117 0.24 8.45 -9.24
N LYS A 118 -0.61 8.45 -8.21
CA LYS A 118 -1.54 7.34 -7.94
C LYS A 118 -2.51 7.20 -9.11
N GLN A 119 -2.68 5.98 -9.60
CA GLN A 119 -3.63 5.67 -10.67
C GLN A 119 -5.08 5.82 -10.19
N GLU A 120 -5.37 5.46 -8.95
CA GLU A 120 -6.73 5.46 -8.42
C GLU A 120 -6.88 6.41 -7.22
N VAL A 121 -7.65 7.47 -7.43
CA VAL A 121 -7.89 8.54 -6.43
C VAL A 121 -9.35 8.64 -6.02
N ARG A 122 -10.25 7.86 -6.65
CA ARG A 122 -11.67 7.84 -6.30
C ARG A 122 -11.90 7.08 -5.00
N SER A 123 -13.06 7.28 -4.40
CA SER A 123 -13.47 6.55 -3.21
C SER A 123 -13.69 5.06 -3.53
N LEU A 124 -13.56 4.19 -2.53
CA LEU A 124 -13.82 2.75 -2.68
C LEU A 124 -15.25 2.49 -3.20
N SER A 125 -16.23 3.25 -2.74
CA SER A 125 -17.63 3.18 -3.21
C SER A 125 -17.82 3.58 -4.67
N ASP A 126 -16.94 4.43 -5.24
CA ASP A 126 -17.02 4.82 -6.66
C ASP A 126 -16.41 3.76 -7.59
N ILE A 127 -15.47 2.97 -7.06
CA ILE A 127 -14.69 1.98 -7.81
C ILE A 127 -15.36 0.61 -7.73
N ILE A 128 -15.84 0.23 -6.54
CA ILE A 128 -16.36 -1.10 -6.27
C ILE A 128 -17.87 -1.10 -6.53
N THR A 129 -18.30 -1.84 -7.54
CA THR A 129 -19.72 -1.84 -7.96
C THR A 129 -20.66 -2.49 -6.96
N ASN A 130 -20.15 -3.41 -6.14
CA ASN A 130 -20.88 -4.12 -5.09
C ASN A 130 -20.48 -3.66 -3.69
N TYR A 131 -20.11 -2.38 -3.52
CA TYR A 131 -19.62 -1.84 -2.25
C TYR A 131 -20.60 -2.05 -1.09
N ASP A 132 -21.91 -1.81 -1.30
CA ASP A 132 -22.92 -2.04 -0.26
C ASP A 132 -23.01 -3.51 0.18
N ALA A 133 -22.79 -4.45 -0.76
CA ALA A 133 -22.74 -5.87 -0.44
C ALA A 133 -21.50 -6.22 0.40
N LEU A 134 -20.36 -5.57 0.15
CA LEU A 134 -19.18 -5.69 1.03
C LEU A 134 -19.46 -5.16 2.42
N CYS A 135 -20.12 -4.01 2.53
CA CYS A 135 -20.52 -3.42 3.81
C CYS A 135 -21.37 -4.40 4.63
N GLN A 136 -22.39 -4.99 4.00
CA GLN A 136 -23.25 -5.99 4.66
C GLN A 136 -22.46 -7.27 5.02
N ALA A 137 -21.62 -7.76 4.12
CA ALA A 137 -20.86 -9.00 4.35
C ALA A 137 -19.84 -8.88 5.49
N TRP A 138 -19.31 -7.67 5.74
CA TRP A 138 -18.28 -7.43 6.76
C TRP A 138 -18.79 -6.74 8.00
N GLU A 139 -20.08 -6.40 8.07
CA GLU A 139 -20.70 -5.83 9.26
C GLU A 139 -20.45 -6.71 10.49
N GLY A 140 -19.98 -6.10 11.58
CA GLY A 140 -19.63 -6.81 12.81
C GLY A 140 -18.35 -7.66 12.75
N THR A 141 -17.60 -7.63 11.64
CA THR A 141 -16.29 -8.30 11.51
C THR A 141 -15.14 -7.29 11.62
N GLU A 142 -13.92 -7.79 11.82
CA GLU A 142 -12.70 -6.95 11.81
C GLU A 142 -12.45 -6.26 10.46
N TRP A 143 -12.99 -6.81 9.37
CA TRP A 143 -12.77 -6.30 8.00
C TRP A 143 -13.54 -5.02 7.71
N ALA A 144 -14.57 -4.70 8.50
CA ALA A 144 -15.34 -3.47 8.36
C ALA A 144 -14.46 -2.21 8.49
N ALA A 145 -13.36 -2.27 9.25
CA ALA A 145 -12.42 -1.17 9.41
C ALA A 145 -11.79 -0.70 8.09
N TYR A 146 -11.73 -1.57 7.08
CA TYR A 146 -11.14 -1.27 5.77
C TYR A 146 -12.12 -0.66 4.76
N LEU A 147 -13.41 -0.60 5.07
CA LEU A 147 -14.43 -0.01 4.18
C LEU A 147 -14.28 1.52 4.09
N SER A 148 -13.92 2.18 5.20
CA SER A 148 -13.56 3.59 5.22
C SER A 148 -12.21 3.82 4.53
N GLY A 149 -12.26 4.28 3.28
CA GLY A 149 -11.10 4.83 2.58
C GLY A 149 -10.71 6.22 3.13
N PRO A 150 -9.53 6.75 2.78
CA PRO A 150 -9.20 8.14 3.07
C PRO A 150 -10.26 9.05 2.45
N GLU A 151 -10.73 10.05 3.20
CA GLU A 151 -11.55 11.10 2.61
C GLU A 151 -10.80 11.74 1.43
N PRO A 152 -11.50 12.10 0.34
CA PRO A 152 -10.87 12.78 -0.76
C PRO A 152 -10.18 14.05 -0.24
N ILE A 153 -8.88 14.16 -0.50
CA ILE A 153 -8.14 15.39 -0.25
C ILE A 153 -8.77 16.44 -1.18
N SER A 154 -9.48 17.40 -0.58
CA SER A 154 -10.10 18.55 -1.27
C SER A 154 -9.05 19.50 -1.81
#